data_AF-A0AB73TFV7-F1
#
_entry.id   AF-A0AB73TFV7-F1
#
_cell.length_a   1.000
_cell.length_b   1.000
_cell.length_c   1.000
_cell.angle_alpha   90.00
_cell.angle_beta   90.00
_cell.angle_gamma   90.00
#
_symmetry.space_group_name_H-M   'P 1'
#
loop_
_entity.id
_entity.type
_entity.pdbx_description
1 polymer ?
#
loop_
_entity_poly.entity_id
_entity_poly.type
_entity_poly.pdbx_seq_one_letter_code
_entity_poly.pdbx_strand_id
1 'polypeptide(L)'
;MSEQSPQPPTGGPVHRSVAALRASVRRKPVPWGVGGLVVVLAVASGGVVAVNAATADQPSAIGSASASRTPLGTRTPASSPTPSAARTATPTARPTATPTPTPSAKAAARTCSVAGAASASGLGRFEGYVMNAATGEELFSRDGGTPAQTGSVMKTLTSATALAVLGAGHTIPTTVTDEGGGTIALVGHGDATLTAGNGTVYPGAPSLAQLAQQVKGRLGGTPVTTIVADGTWWSASDAWDPTWPVSERTIGYQPNVTALMVDGDRANPAAATSPRSEDPIGRAGVAFRTALANAGVVGASTAQVTQRATTSQNTIAQVQSQPVSTLIGQMIPNSDNTLAEMLARVSSKQAGAGGTAASLTGVYSSALRGYGVDPSGIRIVDGSGESASNAVSPSFVAHLMVPVTRGDKGLGTLAQVLPVAGVSGTLSSRFTGANAVARGKVHAKTGWIDSANTLGGYIDAADGTKLTFAFYAIGSPRAAALPALDAVTAAVYRCGGSLTGS
;
A
#
# COMPACT_ATOMS: atom_id res chain seq x y z
N MET A 1 67.68 -38.16 -35.77
CA MET A 1 67.51 -38.43 -37.22
C MET A 1 66.68 -37.26 -37.74
N SER A 2 67.30 -36.18 -38.23
CA SER A 2 67.65 -35.92 -39.65
C SER A 2 66.36 -35.88 -40.51
N GLU A 3 65.94 -34.84 -41.25
CA GLU A 3 66.60 -33.84 -42.11
C GLU A 3 65.58 -32.70 -42.42
N GLN A 4 65.99 -31.43 -42.41
CA GLN A 4 66.16 -30.48 -43.54
C GLN A 4 64.92 -29.97 -44.32
N SER A 5 64.86 -28.63 -44.40
CA SER A 5 64.02 -27.78 -45.27
C SER A 5 64.38 -27.89 -46.77
N PRO A 6 63.62 -27.28 -47.72
CA PRO A 6 63.88 -25.86 -48.05
C PRO A 6 62.67 -25.00 -48.54
N GLN A 7 62.74 -23.70 -48.24
CA GLN A 7 62.15 -22.54 -48.96
C GLN A 7 63.19 -22.02 -49.98
N PRO A 8 62.88 -21.25 -51.06
CA PRO A 8 62.62 -19.78 -50.97
C PRO A 8 61.87 -19.22 -52.25
N PRO A 9 61.96 -17.94 -52.72
CA PRO A 9 62.50 -16.67 -52.17
C PRO A 9 61.54 -15.42 -52.30
N THR A 10 61.44 -14.55 -51.29
CA THR A 10 62.03 -13.18 -51.08
C THR A 10 61.40 -11.95 -51.76
N GLY A 11 61.23 -10.91 -50.93
CA GLY A 11 61.23 -9.46 -51.27
C GLY A 11 60.00 -8.75 -50.69
N GLY A 12 60.04 -7.72 -49.84
CA GLY A 12 61.05 -6.80 -49.31
C GLY A 12 60.30 -5.75 -48.44
N PRO A 13 60.97 -4.81 -47.74
CA PRO A 13 60.56 -4.43 -46.38
C PRO A 13 60.30 -2.91 -46.15
N VAL A 14 59.94 -2.58 -44.89
CA VAL A 14 60.30 -1.37 -44.10
C VAL A 14 59.25 -0.23 -43.87
N HIS A 15 58.90 -0.10 -42.57
CA HIS A 15 58.66 1.05 -41.67
C HIS A 15 58.15 2.45 -42.09
N ARG A 16 57.16 2.91 -41.29
CA ARG A 16 56.95 4.20 -40.58
C ARG A 16 57.14 5.56 -41.31
N SER A 17 56.05 6.37 -41.26
CA SER A 17 55.95 7.73 -40.67
C SER A 17 55.30 8.82 -41.55
N VAL A 18 54.24 9.43 -40.97
CA VAL A 18 53.83 10.85 -41.03
C VAL A 18 53.39 11.47 -42.37
N ALA A 19 52.13 11.90 -42.45
CA ALA A 19 51.74 13.29 -42.78
C ALA A 19 50.23 13.52 -42.65
N ALA A 20 49.89 14.66 -42.04
CA ALA A 20 48.56 15.21 -41.91
C ALA A 20 48.09 15.89 -43.22
N LEU A 21 46.76 15.96 -43.42
CA LEU A 21 46.16 17.04 -44.20
C LEU A 21 44.77 17.42 -43.69
N ARG A 22 44.60 18.74 -43.61
CA ARG A 22 43.48 19.50 -43.04
C ARG A 22 42.27 19.51 -43.97
N ALA A 23 41.07 19.57 -43.38
CA ALA A 23 39.95 20.31 -43.97
C ALA A 23 39.18 21.03 -42.86
N SER A 24 39.06 22.33 -43.04
CA SER A 24 38.45 23.34 -42.17
C SER A 24 36.95 23.50 -42.45
N VAL A 25 36.11 23.53 -41.40
CA VAL A 25 34.81 24.24 -41.47
C VAL A 25 34.56 25.00 -40.16
N ARG A 26 34.11 26.24 -40.36
CA ARG A 26 33.98 27.36 -39.42
C ARG A 26 32.97 27.11 -38.31
N ARG A 27 33.33 27.59 -37.11
CA ARG A 27 32.42 27.84 -35.98
C ARG A 27 31.41 28.94 -36.36
N LYS A 28 30.13 28.69 -36.17
CA LYS A 28 29.09 29.73 -36.00
C LYS A 28 28.68 29.75 -34.51
N PRO A 29 28.49 30.93 -33.90
CA PRO A 29 28.01 31.03 -32.52
C PRO A 29 26.49 30.82 -32.49
N VAL A 30 26.00 30.05 -31.53
CA VAL A 30 24.57 29.97 -31.21
C VAL A 30 24.36 30.69 -29.87
N PRO A 31 23.41 31.64 -29.81
CA PRO A 31 23.35 32.65 -28.76
C PRO A 31 22.82 32.09 -27.43
N TRP A 32 23.32 32.70 -26.36
CA TRP A 32 22.78 32.56 -25.01
C TRP A 32 21.37 33.16 -24.97
N GLY A 33 20.37 32.30 -24.81
CA GLY A 33 19.03 32.70 -24.38
C GLY A 33 18.97 32.69 -22.86
N VAL A 34 18.96 33.89 -22.27
CA VAL A 34 18.54 34.13 -20.89
C VAL A 34 17.03 33.84 -20.79
N GLY A 35 16.60 33.04 -19.82
CA GLY A 35 15.18 32.92 -19.51
C GLY A 35 14.85 31.84 -18.49
N GLY A 36 14.55 32.25 -17.26
CA GLY A 36 13.64 31.52 -16.37
C GLY A 36 14.26 30.70 -15.25
N LEU A 37 14.93 31.37 -14.30
CA LEU A 37 15.12 30.85 -12.94
C LEU A 37 13.73 30.72 -12.28
N VAL A 38 13.13 29.53 -12.28
CA VAL A 38 11.96 29.25 -11.43
C VAL A 38 12.49 28.99 -10.02
N VAL A 39 12.54 30.07 -9.24
CA VAL A 39 12.68 29.99 -7.78
C VAL A 39 11.38 29.39 -7.24
N VAL A 40 11.43 28.12 -6.81
CA VAL A 40 10.39 27.56 -5.97
C VAL A 40 10.58 28.16 -4.58
N LEU A 41 9.83 29.23 -4.30
CA LEU A 41 9.69 29.77 -2.95
C LEU A 41 8.98 28.71 -2.09
N ALA A 42 9.74 28.10 -1.18
CA ALA A 42 9.18 27.37 -0.05
C ALA A 42 8.55 28.39 0.91
N VAL A 43 7.25 28.62 0.78
CA VAL A 43 6.49 29.37 1.78
C VAL A 43 6.28 28.44 2.97
N ALA A 44 7.09 28.66 4.00
CA ALA A 44 6.89 28.10 5.33
C ALA A 44 5.67 28.77 5.97
N SER A 45 4.52 28.12 5.92
CA SER A 45 3.39 28.44 6.79
C SER A 45 3.54 27.67 8.10
N GLY A 46 4.14 28.34 9.09
CA GLY A 46 4.13 27.92 10.48
C GLY A 46 2.71 28.00 11.05
N GLY A 47 2.15 26.86 11.44
CA GLY A 47 0.93 26.77 12.22
C GLY A 47 1.26 26.17 13.58
N VAL A 48 1.25 27.01 14.62
CA VAL A 48 1.36 26.63 16.03
C VAL A 48 0.09 25.88 16.42
N VAL A 49 0.21 24.62 16.82
CA VAL A 49 -0.87 23.89 17.50
C VAL A 49 -0.51 23.79 18.97
N ALA A 50 -1.25 24.54 19.79
CA ALA A 50 -1.20 24.47 21.24
C ALA A 50 -1.73 23.10 21.71
N VAL A 51 -0.92 22.39 22.49
CA VAL A 51 -1.31 21.15 23.15
C VAL A 51 -1.86 21.52 24.53
N ASN A 52 -3.18 21.44 24.70
CA ASN A 52 -3.79 21.44 26.02
C ASN A 52 -3.64 20.04 26.63
N ALA A 53 -2.79 19.94 27.65
CA ALA A 53 -2.69 18.78 28.53
C ALA A 53 -3.92 18.76 29.45
N ALA A 54 -4.74 17.72 29.33
CA ALA A 54 -5.72 17.36 30.36
C ALA A 54 -5.18 16.16 31.12
N THR A 55 -4.82 16.40 32.37
CA THR A 55 -4.47 15.42 33.39
C THR A 55 -5.72 14.66 33.83
N ALA A 56 -5.66 13.33 33.84
CA ALA A 56 -6.62 12.52 34.58
C ALA A 56 -5.90 11.35 35.26
N ASP A 57 -6.10 11.32 36.57
CA ASP A 57 -5.44 10.52 37.58
C ASP A 57 -5.60 9.00 37.42
N GLN A 58 -4.53 8.31 37.80
CA GLN A 58 -4.53 6.92 38.23
C GLN A 58 -5.06 6.83 39.67
N PRO A 59 -5.65 5.67 40.04
CA PRO A 59 -5.37 5.13 41.35
C PRO A 59 -4.75 3.73 41.25
N SER A 60 -3.53 3.64 41.77
CA SER A 60 -2.94 2.40 42.29
C SER A 60 -3.60 2.02 43.61
N ALA A 61 -3.85 0.72 43.84
CA ALA A 61 -3.20 -0.05 44.92
C ALA A 61 -3.97 -1.31 45.39
N ILE A 62 -3.27 -2.44 45.27
CA ILE A 62 -3.06 -3.50 46.28
C ILE A 62 -4.20 -4.46 46.63
N GLY A 63 -3.89 -5.77 46.50
CA GLY A 63 -4.61 -6.85 47.17
C GLY A 63 -4.10 -8.24 46.77
N SER A 64 -2.92 -8.63 47.25
CA SER A 64 -2.41 -10.00 47.16
C SER A 64 -3.23 -10.97 48.00
N ALA A 65 -3.60 -12.13 47.47
CA ALA A 65 -3.84 -13.33 48.26
C ALA A 65 -3.51 -14.60 47.45
N SER A 66 -2.56 -15.35 47.96
CA SER A 66 -2.16 -16.68 47.51
C SER A 66 -3.01 -17.74 48.21
N ALA A 67 -3.49 -18.76 47.49
CA ALA A 67 -3.83 -20.06 48.07
C ALA A 67 -3.79 -21.16 47.01
N SER A 68 -2.77 -22.00 47.12
CA SER A 68 -2.64 -23.29 46.44
C SER A 68 -3.67 -24.30 46.96
N ARG A 69 -4.23 -25.14 46.09
CA ARG A 69 -4.62 -26.53 46.42
C ARG A 69 -4.76 -27.39 45.15
N THR A 70 -4.07 -28.53 45.22
CA THR A 70 -3.84 -29.61 44.24
C THR A 70 -5.13 -30.41 43.94
N PRO A 71 -5.18 -31.26 42.88
CA PRO A 71 -6.40 -31.75 42.24
C PRO A 71 -6.86 -33.12 42.77
N LEU A 72 -8.14 -33.45 42.59
CA LEU A 72 -8.66 -34.80 42.82
C LEU A 72 -9.64 -35.25 41.70
N GLY A 73 -9.22 -36.29 41.00
CA GLY A 73 -9.99 -37.46 40.52
C GLY A 73 -11.43 -37.33 40.01
N THR A 74 -11.55 -37.51 38.69
CA THR A 74 -12.44 -38.46 37.95
C THR A 74 -13.80 -38.89 38.54
N ARG A 75 -14.87 -38.70 37.75
CA ARG A 75 -15.83 -39.78 37.40
C ARG A 75 -16.78 -39.39 36.26
N THR A 76 -16.73 -40.18 35.19
CA THR A 76 -17.77 -40.32 34.15
C THR A 76 -19.01 -41.00 34.73
N PRO A 77 -20.21 -40.71 34.21
CA PRO A 77 -21.23 -41.75 34.12
C PRO A 77 -21.74 -41.96 32.68
N ALA A 78 -21.94 -43.25 32.40
CA ALA A 78 -22.46 -43.81 31.17
C ALA A 78 -23.98 -43.68 31.03
N SER A 79 -24.40 -43.78 29.78
CA SER A 79 -25.75 -43.88 29.22
C SER A 79 -26.54 -45.13 29.63
N SER A 80 -27.88 -45.01 29.72
CA SER A 80 -28.89 -46.03 29.35
C SER A 80 -30.35 -45.52 29.50
N PRO A 81 -31.36 -46.13 28.85
CA PRO A 81 -32.36 -45.43 28.03
C PRO A 81 -33.82 -45.52 28.54
N THR A 82 -34.79 -45.14 27.66
CA THR A 82 -36.23 -45.55 27.55
C THR A 82 -37.24 -44.37 27.71
N PRO A 83 -38.47 -44.34 27.10
CA PRO A 83 -39.08 -45.08 25.98
C PRO A 83 -39.59 -44.21 24.80
N SER A 84 -39.92 -44.92 23.72
CA SER A 84 -40.66 -44.50 22.52
C SER A 84 -42.08 -44.00 22.82
N ALA A 85 -42.46 -42.86 22.23
CA ALA A 85 -43.84 -42.35 22.18
C ALA A 85 -44.28 -42.15 20.73
N ALA A 86 -45.53 -42.50 20.48
CA ALA A 86 -46.15 -42.75 19.19
C ALA A 86 -46.29 -41.52 18.28
N ARG A 87 -46.19 -41.78 16.96
CA ARG A 87 -46.51 -40.86 15.86
C ARG A 87 -47.95 -40.34 15.99
N THR A 88 -48.09 -39.03 16.17
CA THR A 88 -49.35 -38.30 15.93
C THR A 88 -49.22 -37.55 14.60
N ALA A 89 -50.22 -37.68 13.73
CA ALA A 89 -50.23 -37.09 12.39
C ALA A 89 -50.26 -35.55 12.45
N THR A 90 -49.36 -34.91 11.70
CA THR A 90 -49.31 -33.45 11.52
C THR A 90 -50.41 -33.01 10.55
N PRO A 91 -51.19 -31.96 10.85
CA PRO A 91 -52.19 -31.43 9.93
C PRO A 91 -51.54 -30.72 8.74
N THR A 92 -52.10 -30.94 7.55
CA THR A 92 -51.71 -30.34 6.27
C THR A 92 -51.82 -28.81 6.33
N ALA A 93 -50.71 -28.12 6.06
CA ALA A 93 -50.68 -26.66 5.98
C ALA A 93 -51.51 -26.16 4.79
N ARG A 94 -52.45 -25.26 5.07
CA ARG A 94 -53.20 -24.46 4.08
C ARG A 94 -52.23 -23.46 3.42
N PRO A 95 -52.25 -23.28 2.09
CA PRO A 95 -51.37 -22.33 1.43
C PRO A 95 -51.70 -20.90 1.88
N THR A 96 -50.71 -20.23 2.47
CA THR A 96 -50.75 -18.80 2.79
C THR A 96 -50.65 -18.02 1.49
N ALA A 97 -51.57 -17.07 1.29
CA ALA A 97 -51.56 -16.19 0.12
C ALA A 97 -50.23 -15.45 0.01
N THR A 98 -49.57 -15.59 -1.13
CA THR A 98 -48.38 -14.81 -1.51
C THR A 98 -48.73 -13.33 -1.47
N PRO A 99 -48.01 -12.47 -0.73
CA PRO A 99 -48.25 -11.04 -0.79
C PRO A 99 -47.98 -10.55 -2.21
N THR A 100 -48.99 -9.93 -2.82
CA THR A 100 -48.88 -9.25 -4.11
C THR A 100 -47.80 -8.17 -4.01
N PRO A 101 -46.83 -8.09 -4.94
CA PRO A 101 -45.84 -7.02 -4.92
C PRO A 101 -46.58 -5.68 -5.03
N THR A 102 -46.38 -4.83 -4.03
CA THR A 102 -46.78 -3.42 -4.13
C THR A 102 -46.01 -2.82 -5.30
N PRO A 103 -46.65 -2.10 -6.24
CA PRO A 103 -45.94 -1.44 -7.32
C PRO A 103 -44.87 -0.53 -6.71
N SER A 104 -43.60 -0.82 -7.01
CA SER A 104 -42.50 0.10 -6.73
C SER A 104 -42.91 1.45 -7.29
N ALA A 105 -42.85 2.51 -6.48
CA ALA A 105 -43.06 3.87 -6.95
C ALA A 105 -42.23 4.04 -8.22
N LYS A 106 -42.87 4.34 -9.36
CA LYS A 106 -42.17 4.58 -10.63
C LYS A 106 -41.00 5.51 -10.33
N ALA A 107 -39.78 4.99 -10.39
CA ALA A 107 -38.59 5.81 -10.25
C ALA A 107 -38.75 6.98 -11.23
N ALA A 108 -38.58 8.20 -10.74
CA ALA A 108 -38.62 9.37 -11.60
C ALA A 108 -37.66 9.14 -12.77
N ALA A 109 -38.10 9.43 -14.01
CA ALA A 109 -37.27 9.20 -15.18
C ALA A 109 -35.95 9.98 -15.04
N ARG A 110 -34.82 9.26 -15.05
CA ARG A 110 -33.48 9.85 -15.00
C ARG A 110 -33.18 10.50 -16.35
N THR A 111 -32.82 11.79 -16.37
CA THR A 111 -32.72 12.59 -17.61
C THR A 111 -31.32 13.14 -17.88
N CYS A 112 -30.39 13.10 -16.92
CA CYS A 112 -29.06 13.67 -17.06
C CYS A 112 -28.07 12.63 -17.59
N SER A 113 -27.48 12.86 -18.77
CA SER A 113 -26.49 11.94 -19.36
C SER A 113 -25.08 12.49 -19.25
N VAL A 114 -24.11 11.58 -19.06
CA VAL A 114 -22.67 11.88 -19.09
C VAL A 114 -21.98 11.30 -20.33
N ALA A 115 -22.75 10.79 -21.31
CA ALA A 115 -22.22 10.09 -22.48
C ALA A 115 -21.15 10.89 -23.23
N GLY A 116 -21.33 12.21 -23.38
CA GLY A 116 -20.35 13.08 -24.03
C GLY A 116 -19.01 13.14 -23.27
N ALA A 117 -19.05 13.27 -21.95
CA ALA A 117 -17.85 13.28 -21.12
C ALA A 117 -17.19 11.89 -21.04
N ALA A 118 -18.00 10.83 -20.95
CA ALA A 118 -17.56 9.43 -20.93
C ALA A 118 -16.95 8.97 -22.27
N SER A 119 -17.20 9.69 -23.36
CA SER A 119 -16.64 9.44 -24.70
C SER A 119 -15.50 10.38 -25.07
N ALA A 120 -14.96 11.15 -24.12
CA ALA A 120 -13.82 12.01 -24.37
C ALA A 120 -12.60 11.19 -24.83
N SER A 121 -11.94 11.61 -25.92
CA SER A 121 -10.79 10.90 -26.49
C SER A 121 -9.64 10.71 -25.51
N GLY A 122 -9.50 11.64 -24.55
CA GLY A 122 -8.52 11.54 -23.47
C GLY A 122 -8.74 10.35 -22.53
N LEU A 123 -9.88 9.66 -22.56
CA LEU A 123 -10.13 8.47 -21.74
C LEU A 123 -9.57 7.18 -22.37
N GLY A 124 -9.13 7.18 -23.64
CA GLY A 124 -8.69 5.97 -24.31
C GLY A 124 -9.80 4.92 -24.34
N ARG A 125 -9.51 3.69 -23.90
CA ARG A 125 -10.57 2.71 -23.61
C ARG A 125 -11.13 3.00 -22.21
N PHE A 126 -12.30 3.63 -22.18
CA PHE A 126 -12.97 4.02 -20.95
C PHE A 126 -13.77 2.88 -20.35
N GLU A 127 -13.49 2.56 -19.09
CA GLU A 127 -14.27 1.61 -18.28
C GLU A 127 -14.76 2.38 -17.03
N GLY A 128 -16.06 2.37 -16.75
CA GLY A 128 -16.64 3.23 -15.73
C GLY A 128 -17.92 2.70 -15.11
N TYR A 129 -18.11 3.00 -13.83
CA TYR A 129 -19.27 2.58 -13.06
C TYR A 129 -19.66 3.65 -12.04
N VAL A 130 -20.96 3.90 -11.88
CA VAL A 130 -21.54 4.79 -10.86
C VAL A 130 -22.80 4.16 -10.28
N MET A 131 -22.92 4.20 -8.95
CA MET A 131 -24.12 3.74 -8.25
C MET A 131 -24.55 4.72 -7.16
N ASN A 132 -25.84 4.69 -6.84
CA ASN A 132 -26.38 5.36 -5.66
C ASN A 132 -26.00 4.58 -4.39
N ALA A 133 -25.27 5.22 -3.47
CA ALA A 133 -24.75 4.58 -2.27
C ALA A 133 -25.85 4.17 -1.26
N ALA A 134 -27.01 4.84 -1.30
CA ALA A 134 -28.12 4.57 -0.39
C ALA A 134 -28.97 3.40 -0.89
N THR A 135 -29.32 3.39 -2.18
CA THR A 135 -30.25 2.40 -2.76
C THR A 135 -29.56 1.19 -3.39
N GLY A 136 -28.28 1.31 -3.74
CA GLY A 136 -27.59 0.31 -4.54
C GLY A 136 -27.95 0.34 -6.03
N GLU A 137 -28.76 1.32 -6.48
CA GLU A 137 -29.13 1.45 -7.90
C GLU A 137 -27.92 1.79 -8.76
N GLU A 138 -27.69 1.01 -9.81
CA GLU A 138 -26.74 1.34 -10.87
C GLU A 138 -27.25 2.52 -11.69
N LEU A 139 -26.47 3.60 -11.72
CA LEU A 139 -26.84 4.82 -12.44
C LEU A 139 -26.14 4.93 -13.79
N PHE A 140 -24.90 4.45 -13.89
CA PHE A 140 -24.11 4.44 -15.11
C PHE A 140 -23.14 3.25 -15.13
N SER A 141 -23.03 2.59 -16.28
CA SER A 141 -22.04 1.54 -16.51
C SER A 141 -21.59 1.55 -17.96
N ARG A 142 -20.27 1.60 -18.17
CA ARG A 142 -19.63 1.36 -19.46
C ARG A 142 -18.46 0.44 -19.20
N ASP A 143 -18.56 -0.82 -19.65
CA ASP A 143 -17.58 -1.86 -19.33
C ASP A 143 -17.28 -1.98 -17.82
N GLY A 144 -18.22 -1.57 -16.96
CA GLY A 144 -17.98 -1.46 -15.52
C GLY A 144 -17.78 -2.81 -14.82
N GLY A 145 -18.19 -3.91 -15.45
CA GLY A 145 -17.93 -5.28 -14.99
C GLY A 145 -16.57 -5.84 -15.41
N THR A 146 -15.86 -5.17 -16.32
CA THR A 146 -14.61 -5.66 -16.91
C THR A 146 -13.45 -5.47 -15.92
N PRO A 147 -12.76 -6.54 -15.48
CA PRO A 147 -11.57 -6.41 -14.64
C PRO A 147 -10.40 -5.81 -15.42
N ALA A 148 -9.72 -4.82 -14.86
CA ALA A 148 -8.56 -4.18 -15.45
C ALA A 148 -7.54 -3.73 -14.40
N GLN A 149 -6.34 -3.34 -14.86
CA GLN A 149 -5.31 -2.75 -14.02
C GLN A 149 -5.82 -1.48 -13.34
N THR A 150 -5.62 -1.39 -12.04
CA THR A 150 -6.23 -0.36 -11.19
C THR A 150 -5.32 0.83 -10.94
N GLY A 151 -4.00 0.69 -11.14
CA GLY A 151 -3.04 1.60 -10.53
C GLY A 151 -3.26 1.70 -9.02
N SER A 152 -2.84 2.81 -8.42
CA SER A 152 -2.99 3.03 -6.97
C SER A 152 -4.42 3.10 -6.41
N VAL A 153 -5.48 2.91 -7.21
CA VAL A 153 -6.82 2.60 -6.67
C VAL A 153 -6.80 1.29 -5.87
N MET A 154 -5.87 0.36 -6.20
CA MET A 154 -5.64 -0.88 -5.43
C MET A 154 -5.47 -0.63 -3.92
N LYS A 155 -4.85 0.47 -3.53
CA LYS A 155 -4.59 0.81 -2.12
C LYS A 155 -5.88 0.94 -1.29
N THR A 156 -7.03 1.18 -1.94
CA THR A 156 -8.34 1.15 -1.27
C THR A 156 -8.73 -0.27 -0.84
N LEU A 157 -8.49 -1.27 -1.70
CA LEU A 157 -8.66 -2.68 -1.39
C LEU A 157 -7.65 -3.13 -0.33
N THR A 158 -6.38 -2.73 -0.46
CA THR A 158 -5.35 -3.03 0.54
C THR A 158 -5.69 -2.47 1.91
N SER A 159 -6.21 -1.24 1.97
CA SER A 159 -6.66 -0.62 3.23
C SER A 159 -7.83 -1.41 3.83
N ALA A 160 -8.84 -1.75 3.03
CA ALA A 160 -9.98 -2.51 3.49
C ALA A 160 -9.57 -3.91 3.99
N THR A 161 -8.70 -4.61 3.25
CA THR A 161 -8.12 -5.89 3.64
C THR A 161 -7.33 -5.79 4.96
N ALA A 162 -6.46 -4.78 5.09
CA ALA A 162 -5.69 -4.57 6.31
C ALA A 162 -6.60 -4.27 7.51
N LEU A 163 -7.65 -3.47 7.34
CA LEU A 163 -8.63 -3.21 8.39
C LEU A 163 -9.42 -4.47 8.78
N ALA A 164 -9.76 -5.32 7.82
CA ALA A 164 -10.48 -6.57 8.09
C ALA A 164 -9.63 -7.61 8.81
N VAL A 165 -8.36 -7.74 8.42
CA VAL A 165 -7.45 -8.78 8.93
C VAL A 165 -6.75 -8.34 10.22
N LEU A 166 -6.25 -7.11 10.24
CA LEU A 166 -5.40 -6.60 11.32
C LEU A 166 -6.20 -5.77 12.33
N GLY A 167 -7.18 -5.01 11.85
CA GLY A 167 -7.85 -3.97 12.62
C GLY A 167 -7.05 -2.66 12.68
N ALA A 168 -7.75 -1.55 12.93
CA ALA A 168 -7.20 -0.20 12.87
C ALA A 168 -6.10 0.12 13.90
N GLY A 169 -6.10 -0.59 15.04
CA GLY A 169 -5.15 -0.40 16.14
C GLY A 169 -3.93 -1.32 16.11
N HIS A 170 -3.85 -2.25 15.15
CA HIS A 170 -2.72 -3.18 15.06
C HIS A 170 -1.42 -2.43 14.78
N THR A 171 -0.34 -2.87 15.42
CA THR A 171 1.02 -2.35 15.24
C THR A 171 1.95 -3.49 14.87
N ILE A 172 2.95 -3.22 14.04
CA ILE A 172 3.88 -4.21 13.52
C ILE A 172 5.19 -4.14 14.33
N PRO A 173 5.67 -5.25 14.92
CA PRO A 173 6.88 -5.23 15.72
C PRO A 173 8.16 -5.23 14.87
N THR A 174 9.21 -4.64 15.42
CA THR A 174 10.60 -4.99 15.07
C THR A 174 11.31 -5.37 16.35
N THR A 175 11.98 -6.51 16.36
CA THR A 175 12.60 -7.07 17.57
C THR A 175 14.11 -7.21 17.41
N VAL A 176 14.80 -7.32 18.54
CA VAL A 176 16.19 -7.75 18.60
C VAL A 176 16.26 -9.01 19.46
N THR A 177 16.84 -10.08 18.93
CA THR A 177 17.08 -11.34 19.68
C THR A 177 18.55 -11.51 20.02
N ASP A 178 18.83 -12.21 21.13
CA ASP A 178 20.18 -12.60 21.54
C ASP A 178 20.43 -14.07 21.18
N GLU A 179 21.43 -14.33 20.33
CA GLU A 179 21.85 -15.67 19.93
C GLU A 179 23.02 -16.21 20.77
N GLY A 180 23.53 -15.41 21.71
CA GLY A 180 24.71 -15.74 22.51
C GLY A 180 26.03 -15.53 21.77
N GLY A 181 27.14 -15.67 22.50
CA GLY A 181 28.50 -15.55 21.92
C GLY A 181 28.82 -14.18 21.31
N GLY A 182 28.12 -13.12 21.72
CA GLY A 182 28.25 -11.77 21.13
C GLY A 182 27.46 -11.58 19.83
N THR A 183 26.54 -12.49 19.50
CA THR A 183 25.67 -12.38 18.32
C THR A 183 24.26 -11.95 18.71
N ILE A 184 23.76 -10.90 18.07
CA ILE A 184 22.35 -10.47 18.16
C ILE A 184 21.72 -10.40 16.78
N ALA A 185 20.40 -10.52 16.67
CA ALA A 185 19.68 -10.38 15.40
C ALA A 185 18.66 -9.25 15.46
N LEU A 186 18.68 -8.35 14.47
CA LEU A 186 17.57 -7.44 14.16
C LEU A 186 16.57 -8.16 13.27
N VAL A 187 15.35 -8.36 13.77
CA VAL A 187 14.32 -9.16 13.11
C VAL A 187 13.17 -8.27 12.67
N GLY A 188 13.00 -8.16 11.34
CA GLY A 188 11.91 -7.41 10.74
C GLY A 188 10.64 -8.24 10.59
N HIS A 189 9.52 -7.70 11.04
CA HIS A 189 8.19 -8.29 10.84
C HIS A 189 7.35 -7.45 9.86
N GLY A 190 8.02 -6.80 8.91
CA GLY A 190 7.39 -6.05 7.84
C GLY A 190 7.23 -4.56 8.07
N ASP A 191 7.59 -4.00 9.23
CA ASP A 191 7.50 -2.55 9.45
C ASP A 191 8.49 -1.80 8.53
N ALA A 192 7.96 -1.19 7.48
CA ALA A 192 8.73 -0.38 6.54
C ALA A 192 8.98 1.06 7.04
N THR A 193 8.38 1.44 8.17
CA THR A 193 8.48 2.81 8.70
C THR A 193 9.66 3.02 9.63
N LEU A 194 10.20 1.95 10.22
CA LEU A 194 11.34 1.97 11.15
C LEU A 194 12.42 2.94 10.68
N THR A 195 12.71 3.97 11.46
CA THR A 195 13.65 5.03 11.04
C THR A 195 15.07 4.81 11.55
N ALA A 196 16.04 5.13 10.70
CA ALA A 196 17.45 5.24 11.07
C ALA A 196 17.75 6.52 11.87
N GLY A 197 16.83 7.49 11.91
CA GLY A 197 16.92 8.70 12.73
C GLY A 197 17.53 9.94 12.05
N ASN A 198 17.81 9.88 10.75
CA ASN A 198 18.35 10.99 9.95
C ASN A 198 17.26 11.71 9.12
N GLY A 199 16.09 11.91 9.74
CA GLY A 199 14.86 12.35 9.08
C GLY A 199 14.02 11.18 8.60
N THR A 200 12.72 11.40 8.38
CA THR A 200 11.82 10.38 7.84
C THR A 200 10.54 11.02 7.29
N VAL A 201 9.98 10.44 6.23
CA VAL A 201 8.64 10.81 5.73
C VAL A 201 7.51 10.14 6.50
N TYR A 202 7.82 9.33 7.53
CA TYR A 202 6.85 8.66 8.38
C TYR A 202 6.84 9.27 9.79
N PRO A 203 6.12 10.39 10.02
CA PRO A 203 6.00 10.99 11.35
C PRO A 203 5.56 9.98 12.41
N GLY A 204 6.26 9.97 13.55
CA GLY A 204 5.97 9.08 14.66
C GLY A 204 6.48 7.65 14.48
N ALA A 205 7.32 7.37 13.49
CA ALA A 205 7.91 6.04 13.30
C ALA A 205 8.80 5.64 14.48
N PRO A 206 8.83 4.34 14.84
CA PRO A 206 9.83 3.83 15.77
C PRO A 206 11.23 3.95 15.17
N SER A 207 12.26 3.96 16.03
CA SER A 207 13.64 4.19 15.59
C SER A 207 14.60 3.08 16.01
N LEU A 208 15.65 2.90 15.21
CA LEU A 208 16.79 2.05 15.57
C LEU A 208 17.50 2.53 16.83
N ALA A 209 17.48 3.83 17.13
CA ALA A 209 18.04 4.38 18.36
C ALA A 209 17.29 3.86 19.61
N GLN A 210 15.97 3.76 19.58
CA GLN A 210 15.19 3.17 20.67
C GLN A 210 15.55 1.71 20.91
N LEU A 211 15.68 0.91 19.84
CA LEU A 211 16.15 -0.48 19.94
C LEU A 211 17.56 -0.56 20.52
N ALA A 212 18.49 0.28 20.03
CA ALA A 212 19.87 0.28 20.49
C ALA A 212 20.01 0.60 21.99
N GLN A 213 19.20 1.53 22.50
CA GLN A 213 19.18 1.85 23.94
C GLN A 213 18.65 0.69 24.78
N GLN A 214 17.59 0.00 24.33
CA GLN A 214 17.11 -1.21 25.01
C GLN A 214 18.17 -2.31 25.02
N VAL A 215 18.84 -2.55 23.88
CA VAL A 215 19.93 -3.53 23.78
C VAL A 215 21.07 -3.17 24.74
N LYS A 216 21.48 -1.89 24.79
CA LYS A 216 22.51 -1.44 25.74
C LYS A 216 22.13 -1.73 27.19
N GLY A 217 20.88 -1.45 27.57
CA GLY A 217 20.37 -1.73 28.91
C GLY A 217 20.34 -3.23 29.25
N ARG A 218 20.06 -4.09 28.27
CA ARG A 218 20.03 -5.54 28.47
C ARG A 218 21.40 -6.21 28.51
N LEU A 219 22.30 -5.83 27.60
CA LEU A 219 23.61 -6.44 27.47
C LEU A 219 24.66 -5.85 28.42
N GLY A 220 24.48 -4.61 28.86
CA GLY A 220 25.42 -3.91 29.74
C GLY A 220 26.81 -3.78 29.11
N GLY A 221 27.76 -4.57 29.63
CA GLY A 221 29.15 -4.63 29.18
C GLY A 221 29.46 -5.76 28.19
N THR A 222 28.52 -6.68 27.94
CA THR A 222 28.72 -7.80 27.01
C THR A 222 28.95 -7.28 25.59
N PRO A 223 30.09 -7.60 24.95
CA PRO A 223 30.38 -7.14 23.59
C PRO A 223 29.45 -7.77 22.54
N VAL A 224 29.04 -6.99 21.56
CA VAL A 224 28.43 -7.45 20.31
C VAL A 224 29.49 -7.50 19.23
N THR A 225 29.70 -8.67 18.65
CA THR A 225 30.67 -8.94 17.58
C THR A 225 30.00 -9.26 16.25
N THR A 226 28.76 -9.75 16.27
CA THR A 226 27.98 -10.08 15.08
C THR A 226 26.55 -9.55 15.21
N ILE A 227 26.06 -8.96 14.13
CA ILE A 227 24.68 -8.50 13.95
C ILE A 227 24.09 -9.29 12.78
N VAL A 228 23.00 -10.00 13.04
CA VAL A 228 22.21 -10.67 12.03
C VAL A 228 21.08 -9.74 11.61
N ALA A 229 20.95 -9.46 10.33
CA ALA A 229 19.78 -8.78 9.76
C ALA A 229 18.83 -9.85 9.22
N ASP A 230 17.73 -10.07 9.93
CA ASP A 230 16.73 -11.07 9.60
C ASP A 230 15.51 -10.40 8.96
N GLY A 231 15.42 -10.55 7.64
CA GLY A 231 14.24 -10.17 6.85
C GLY A 231 13.42 -11.38 6.38
N THR A 232 13.55 -12.54 7.03
CA THR A 232 12.97 -13.82 6.56
C THR A 232 11.53 -14.09 7.02
N TRP A 233 10.89 -13.11 7.67
CA TRP A 233 9.48 -13.25 8.10
C TRP A 233 8.53 -13.55 6.94
N TRP A 234 8.86 -13.10 5.72
CA TRP A 234 8.39 -13.68 4.47
C TRP A 234 9.57 -13.89 3.52
N SER A 235 9.36 -14.71 2.48
CA SER A 235 10.40 -14.97 1.47
C SER A 235 10.71 -13.73 0.66
N ALA A 236 12.00 -13.42 0.46
CA ALA A 236 12.43 -12.37 -0.46
C ALA A 236 12.42 -12.80 -1.94
N SER A 237 12.03 -14.04 -2.24
CA SER A 237 12.03 -14.59 -3.61
C SER A 237 11.11 -13.84 -4.58
N ASP A 238 10.07 -13.17 -4.07
CA ASP A 238 9.13 -12.35 -4.84
C ASP A 238 9.12 -10.89 -4.35
N ALA A 239 10.29 -10.40 -3.89
CA ALA A 239 10.46 -9.02 -3.43
C ALA A 239 10.30 -7.98 -4.55
N TRP A 240 10.37 -8.38 -5.82
CA TRP A 240 10.12 -7.53 -6.98
C TRP A 240 9.20 -8.25 -7.96
N ASP A 241 8.04 -7.65 -8.27
CA ASP A 241 7.18 -8.18 -9.33
C ASP A 241 7.79 -7.90 -10.71
N PRO A 242 7.86 -8.88 -11.62
CA PRO A 242 8.47 -8.70 -12.94
C PRO A 242 7.77 -7.66 -13.84
N THR A 243 6.52 -7.29 -13.55
CA THR A 243 5.81 -6.26 -14.32
C THR A 243 6.09 -4.84 -13.83
N TRP A 244 6.72 -4.68 -12.66
CA TRP A 244 7.13 -3.37 -12.17
C TRP A 244 8.34 -2.85 -12.96
N PRO A 245 8.26 -1.65 -13.55
CA PRO A 245 9.42 -1.03 -14.18
C PRO A 245 10.53 -0.83 -13.15
N VAL A 246 11.76 -1.26 -13.45
CA VAL A 246 12.92 -1.06 -12.56
C VAL A 246 13.13 0.44 -12.25
N SER A 247 12.69 1.32 -13.16
CA SER A 247 12.67 2.77 -12.92
C SER A 247 11.89 3.17 -11.67
N GLU A 248 10.81 2.47 -11.30
CA GLU A 248 10.03 2.78 -10.08
C GLU A 248 10.89 2.71 -8.82
N ARG A 249 11.89 1.83 -8.80
CA ARG A 249 12.88 1.75 -7.72
C ARG A 249 13.90 2.87 -7.77
N THR A 250 14.44 3.16 -8.95
CA THR A 250 15.53 4.12 -9.11
C THR A 250 15.07 5.57 -9.06
N ILE A 251 13.84 5.87 -9.50
CA ILE A 251 13.21 7.18 -9.34
C ILE A 251 12.52 7.33 -7.98
N GLY A 252 12.20 6.20 -7.31
CA GLY A 252 11.98 6.20 -5.86
C GLY A 252 10.55 6.08 -5.37
N TYR A 253 9.67 5.44 -6.15
CA TYR A 253 8.28 5.18 -5.76
C TYR A 253 8.15 3.94 -4.87
N GLN A 254 8.97 2.91 -5.06
CA GLN A 254 8.90 1.69 -4.24
C GLN A 254 10.23 0.94 -4.08
N PRO A 255 10.47 0.30 -2.93
CA PRO A 255 11.65 -0.54 -2.73
C PRO A 255 11.39 -2.00 -3.14
N ASN A 256 12.43 -2.83 -3.06
CA ASN A 256 12.22 -4.27 -2.95
C ASN A 256 11.39 -4.57 -1.68
N VAL A 257 10.38 -5.44 -1.80
CA VAL A 257 9.43 -5.75 -0.71
C VAL A 257 10.03 -6.80 0.24
N THR A 258 10.76 -6.32 1.25
CA THR A 258 11.40 -7.14 2.28
C THR A 258 10.75 -6.95 3.66
N ALA A 259 10.87 -7.95 4.54
CA ALA A 259 10.30 -7.84 5.89
C ALA A 259 11.12 -6.95 6.84
N LEU A 260 12.33 -6.58 6.44
CA LEU A 260 13.21 -5.68 7.17
C LEU A 260 13.73 -4.60 6.23
N MET A 261 13.48 -3.35 6.59
CA MET A 261 14.05 -2.16 5.96
C MET A 261 13.99 -0.99 6.93
N VAL A 262 14.68 0.10 6.60
CA VAL A 262 14.57 1.38 7.32
C VAL A 262 14.11 2.48 6.40
N ASP A 263 13.24 3.37 6.89
CA ASP A 263 12.73 4.54 6.17
C ASP A 263 12.18 4.20 4.78
N GLY A 264 11.51 3.05 4.60
CA GLY A 264 11.05 2.60 3.29
C GLY A 264 12.15 2.44 2.24
N ASP A 265 13.39 2.25 2.70
CA ASP A 265 14.63 2.18 1.94
C ASP A 265 14.97 3.42 1.09
N ARG A 266 14.47 4.61 1.47
CA ARG A 266 14.78 5.85 0.74
C ARG A 266 16.25 6.23 0.90
N ALA A 267 16.99 6.48 -0.17
CA ALA A 267 18.35 7.06 -0.08
C ALA A 267 18.37 8.39 0.70
N ASN A 268 17.37 9.26 0.49
CA ASN A 268 17.05 10.40 1.34
C ASN A 268 15.74 10.12 2.11
N PRO A 269 15.81 9.74 3.39
CA PRO A 269 14.65 9.48 4.24
C PRO A 269 13.65 10.63 4.37
N ALA A 270 14.06 11.88 4.13
CA ALA A 270 13.20 13.05 4.24
C ALA A 270 12.46 13.41 2.93
N ALA A 271 12.73 12.72 1.82
CA ALA A 271 12.09 12.98 0.53
C ALA A 271 11.13 11.84 0.16
N ALA A 272 9.85 12.16 -0.07
CA ALA A 272 8.81 11.16 -0.38
C ALA A 272 9.20 10.27 -1.58
N THR A 273 9.74 10.90 -2.62
CA THR A 273 10.31 10.25 -3.80
C THR A 273 11.84 10.34 -3.72
N SER A 274 12.49 9.18 -3.63
CA SER A 274 13.95 9.08 -3.49
C SER A 274 14.40 7.71 -3.97
N PRO A 275 15.55 7.57 -4.67
CA PRO A 275 16.05 6.26 -5.09
C PRO A 275 16.05 5.25 -3.94
N ARG A 276 15.74 3.99 -4.26
CA ARG A 276 15.78 2.85 -3.33
C ARG A 276 16.97 1.95 -3.64
N SER A 277 17.49 1.28 -2.64
CA SER A 277 18.62 0.36 -2.80
C SER A 277 18.18 -0.98 -3.42
N GLU A 278 19.13 -1.87 -3.67
CA GLU A 278 18.84 -3.27 -4.03
C GLU A 278 18.81 -4.18 -2.80
N ASP A 279 19.34 -3.72 -1.68
CA ASP A 279 19.52 -4.50 -0.45
C ASP A 279 18.98 -3.76 0.79
N PRO A 280 17.64 -3.67 0.94
CA PRO A 280 17.03 -3.02 2.11
C PRO A 280 17.41 -3.67 3.44
N ILE A 281 17.60 -5.00 3.45
CA ILE A 281 17.90 -5.81 4.64
C ILE A 281 19.31 -5.50 5.14
N GLY A 282 20.30 -5.56 4.25
CA GLY A 282 21.69 -5.25 4.59
C GLY A 282 21.86 -3.80 5.04
N ARG A 283 21.16 -2.87 4.37
CA ARG A 283 21.15 -1.46 4.77
C ARG A 283 20.58 -1.27 6.18
N ALA A 284 19.49 -1.95 6.53
CA ALA A 284 18.93 -1.91 7.88
C ALA A 284 19.92 -2.45 8.92
N GLY A 285 20.62 -3.56 8.62
CA GLY A 285 21.67 -4.11 9.48
C GLY A 285 22.83 -3.15 9.72
N VAL A 286 23.31 -2.47 8.67
CA VAL A 286 24.36 -1.45 8.77
C VAL A 286 23.88 -0.23 9.58
N ALA A 287 22.66 0.24 9.35
CA ALA A 287 22.09 1.34 10.12
C ALA A 287 21.95 0.98 11.61
N PHE A 288 21.56 -0.26 11.91
CA PHE A 288 21.43 -0.72 13.29
C PHE A 288 22.77 -0.86 14.01
N ARG A 289 23.81 -1.34 13.31
CA ARG A 289 25.20 -1.31 13.81
C ARG A 289 25.60 0.11 14.23
N THR A 290 25.31 1.10 13.39
CA THR A 290 25.57 2.52 13.70
C THR A 290 24.78 2.97 14.93
N ALA A 291 23.49 2.62 15.02
CA ALA A 291 22.66 2.97 16.18
C ALA A 291 23.20 2.36 17.49
N LEU A 292 23.63 1.09 17.47
CA LEU A 292 24.24 0.39 18.61
C LEU A 292 25.56 1.04 19.04
N ALA A 293 26.41 1.40 18.07
CA ALA A 293 27.66 2.10 18.34
C ALA A 293 27.40 3.47 18.99
N ASN A 294 26.44 4.23 18.46
CA ASN A 294 26.04 5.53 19.02
C ASN A 294 25.43 5.40 20.42
N ALA A 295 24.76 4.29 20.72
CA ALA A 295 24.24 3.98 22.06
C ALA A 295 25.32 3.48 23.04
N GLY A 296 26.57 3.28 22.59
CA GLY A 296 27.67 2.79 23.43
C GLY A 296 27.61 1.30 23.74
N VAL A 297 27.00 0.48 22.86
CA VAL A 297 27.07 -0.98 22.96
C VAL A 297 28.50 -1.43 22.64
N VAL A 298 29.11 -2.18 23.55
CA VAL A 298 30.52 -2.60 23.46
C VAL A 298 30.73 -3.46 22.21
N GLY A 299 31.78 -3.21 21.43
CA GLY A 299 32.12 -3.96 20.22
C GLY A 299 31.29 -3.65 18.97
N ALA A 300 30.17 -2.93 19.11
CA ALA A 300 29.21 -2.73 18.01
C ALA A 300 29.79 -2.00 16.80
N SER A 301 30.71 -1.05 16.98
CA SER A 301 31.30 -0.28 15.87
C SER A 301 32.06 -1.15 14.86
N THR A 302 32.58 -2.30 15.30
CA THR A 302 33.33 -3.26 14.48
C THR A 302 32.56 -4.56 14.22
N ALA A 303 31.31 -4.66 14.68
CA ALA A 303 30.52 -5.87 14.53
C ALA A 303 30.27 -6.20 13.05
N GLN A 304 30.37 -7.48 12.71
CA GLN A 304 30.07 -7.98 11.39
C GLN A 304 28.56 -8.02 11.17
N VAL A 305 28.09 -7.57 10.01
CA VAL A 305 26.67 -7.65 9.63
C VAL A 305 26.51 -8.82 8.67
N THR A 306 25.59 -9.74 8.99
CA THR A 306 25.26 -10.90 8.15
C THR A 306 23.76 -10.95 7.91
N GLN A 307 23.31 -11.49 6.78
CA GLN A 307 21.89 -11.66 6.47
C GLN A 307 21.53 -13.14 6.56
N ARG A 308 20.66 -13.50 7.51
CA ARG A 308 20.11 -14.85 7.68
C ARG A 308 18.94 -14.81 8.66
N ALA A 309 18.18 -15.90 8.72
CA ALA A 309 17.22 -16.11 9.79
C ALA A 309 17.93 -16.11 11.15
N THR A 310 17.28 -15.56 12.17
CA THR A 310 17.73 -15.68 13.54
C THR A 310 17.63 -17.13 14.00
N THR A 311 18.58 -17.57 14.83
CA THR A 311 18.57 -18.89 15.47
C THR A 311 18.00 -18.85 16.89
N SER A 312 17.57 -17.66 17.36
CA SER A 312 17.11 -17.44 18.72
C SER A 312 15.72 -16.84 18.77
N GLN A 313 14.99 -17.21 19.83
CA GLN A 313 13.70 -16.62 20.19
C GLN A 313 13.81 -15.70 21.42
N ASN A 314 15.02 -15.55 21.98
CA ASN A 314 15.27 -14.73 23.16
C ASN A 314 15.26 -13.23 22.80
N THR A 315 14.08 -12.61 22.83
CA THR A 315 13.92 -11.18 22.52
C THR A 315 14.44 -10.31 23.65
N ILE A 316 15.38 -9.41 23.34
CA ILE A 316 16.00 -8.47 24.27
C ILE A 316 15.55 -7.02 24.06
N ALA A 317 15.10 -6.65 22.86
CA ALA A 317 14.55 -5.33 22.58
C ALA A 317 13.41 -5.40 21.56
N GLN A 318 12.50 -4.43 21.62
CA GLN A 318 11.37 -4.33 20.69
C GLN A 318 10.91 -2.88 20.52
N VAL A 319 10.45 -2.56 19.31
CA VAL A 319 9.67 -1.35 18.99
C VAL A 319 8.46 -1.72 18.14
N GLN A 320 7.45 -0.87 18.14
CA GLN A 320 6.20 -1.07 17.41
C GLN A 320 6.01 0.05 16.38
N SER A 321 5.54 -0.28 15.18
CA SER A 321 5.11 0.70 14.18
C SER A 321 3.98 1.58 14.70
N GLN A 322 3.68 2.67 13.98
CA GLN A 322 2.40 3.36 14.14
C GLN A 322 1.23 2.39 13.87
N PRO A 323 0.03 2.63 14.44
CA PRO A 323 -1.12 1.77 14.19
C PRO A 323 -1.55 1.79 12.72
N VAL A 324 -2.16 0.70 12.25
CA VAL A 324 -2.67 0.54 10.87
C VAL A 324 -3.50 1.74 10.40
N SER A 325 -4.30 2.35 11.27
CA SER A 325 -5.04 3.58 10.95
C SER A 325 -4.14 4.75 10.54
N THR A 326 -3.06 5.01 11.28
CA THR A 326 -2.05 6.02 10.93
C THR A 326 -1.34 5.65 9.63
N LEU A 327 -1.00 4.37 9.45
CA LEU A 327 -0.33 3.90 8.23
C LEU A 327 -1.21 4.09 6.99
N ILE A 328 -2.52 3.80 7.10
CA ILE A 328 -3.51 4.08 6.04
C ILE A 328 -3.62 5.59 5.79
N GLY A 329 -3.64 6.40 6.86
CA GLY A 329 -3.67 7.87 6.77
C GLY A 329 -2.42 8.49 6.15
N GLN A 330 -1.27 7.81 6.20
CA GLN A 330 -0.06 8.23 5.48
C GLN A 330 -0.03 7.67 4.05
N MET A 331 -0.53 6.45 3.84
CA MET A 331 -0.53 5.75 2.56
C MET A 331 -1.49 6.38 1.54
N ILE A 332 -2.74 6.61 1.91
CA ILE A 332 -3.79 6.96 0.96
C ILE A 332 -3.62 8.37 0.36
N PRO A 333 -3.35 9.44 1.16
CA PRO A 333 -3.13 10.78 0.63
C PRO A 333 -1.89 10.92 -0.24
N ASN A 334 -0.80 10.22 0.13
CA ASN A 334 0.50 10.30 -0.55
C ASN A 334 0.67 9.23 -1.63
N SER A 335 -0.24 8.26 -1.69
CA SER A 335 -0.16 7.11 -2.59
C SER A 335 1.10 6.26 -2.40
N ASP A 336 1.57 6.08 -1.16
CA ASP A 336 2.84 5.39 -0.86
C ASP A 336 2.77 3.89 -1.20
N ASN A 337 3.54 3.44 -2.19
CA ASN A 337 3.61 2.03 -2.60
C ASN A 337 4.23 1.16 -1.50
N THR A 338 5.20 1.69 -0.75
CA THR A 338 5.90 0.95 0.30
C THR A 338 4.96 0.51 1.41
N LEU A 339 4.12 1.44 1.89
CA LEU A 339 3.11 1.14 2.92
C LEU A 339 2.05 0.17 2.40
N ALA A 340 1.70 0.24 1.11
CA ALA A 340 0.72 -0.66 0.52
C ALA A 340 1.24 -2.10 0.41
N GLU A 341 2.47 -2.28 -0.07
CA GLU A 341 3.11 -3.61 -0.12
C GLU A 341 3.30 -4.17 1.29
N MET A 342 3.78 -3.36 2.24
CA MET A 342 3.88 -3.75 3.64
C MET A 342 2.53 -4.26 4.18
N LEU A 343 1.46 -3.46 4.08
CA LEU A 343 0.16 -3.82 4.64
C LEU A 343 -0.43 -5.05 3.94
N ALA A 344 -0.19 -5.23 2.64
CA ALA A 344 -0.60 -6.43 1.91
C ALA A 344 0.11 -7.69 2.44
N ARG A 345 1.44 -7.63 2.60
CA ARG A 345 2.26 -8.76 3.04
C ARG A 345 2.01 -9.11 4.50
N VAL A 346 1.90 -8.11 5.38
CA VAL A 346 1.54 -8.27 6.80
C VAL A 346 0.14 -8.89 6.92
N SER A 347 -0.84 -8.39 6.16
CA SER A 347 -2.20 -8.97 6.16
C SER A 347 -2.18 -10.43 5.72
N SER A 348 -1.40 -10.77 4.69
CA SER A 348 -1.24 -12.17 4.26
C SER A 348 -0.58 -13.04 5.34
N LYS A 349 0.48 -12.56 6.00
CA LYS A 349 1.12 -13.26 7.11
C LYS A 349 0.15 -13.51 8.27
N GLN A 350 -0.61 -12.50 8.67
CA GLN A 350 -1.55 -12.60 9.79
C GLN A 350 -2.80 -13.44 9.45
N ALA A 351 -3.16 -13.52 8.17
CA ALA A 351 -4.17 -14.45 7.68
C ALA A 351 -3.65 -15.91 7.53
N GLY A 352 -2.39 -16.18 7.90
CA GLY A 352 -1.78 -17.51 7.80
C GLY A 352 -1.35 -17.93 6.39
N ALA A 353 -1.30 -17.00 5.43
CA ALA A 353 -1.06 -17.28 4.01
C ALA A 353 0.39 -17.02 3.54
N GLY A 354 1.32 -16.78 4.48
CA GLY A 354 2.76 -16.81 4.22
C GLY A 354 3.39 -15.51 3.70
N GLY A 355 2.62 -14.47 3.39
CA GLY A 355 3.16 -13.17 2.98
C GLY A 355 3.69 -13.12 1.54
N THR A 356 3.19 -13.97 0.64
CA THR A 356 3.64 -14.05 -0.77
C THR A 356 2.70 -13.29 -1.72
N ALA A 357 3.18 -12.84 -2.87
CA ALA A 357 2.35 -12.26 -3.94
C ALA A 357 1.23 -13.23 -4.36
N ALA A 358 1.57 -14.51 -4.50
CA ALA A 358 0.62 -15.57 -4.86
C ALA A 358 -0.53 -15.73 -3.86
N SER A 359 -0.32 -15.37 -2.59
CA SER A 359 -1.35 -15.45 -1.55
C SER A 359 -2.38 -14.31 -1.61
N LEU A 360 -2.04 -13.17 -2.24
CA LEU A 360 -2.78 -11.92 -2.06
C LEU A 360 -4.22 -12.02 -2.58
N THR A 361 -4.45 -12.62 -3.75
CA THR A 361 -5.80 -12.77 -4.29
C THR A 361 -6.73 -13.50 -3.32
N GLY A 362 -6.26 -14.60 -2.70
CA GLY A 362 -7.05 -15.36 -1.73
C GLY A 362 -7.34 -14.57 -0.45
N VAL A 363 -6.31 -13.91 0.10
CA VAL A 363 -6.43 -13.09 1.32
C VAL A 363 -7.40 -11.93 1.12
N TYR A 364 -7.26 -11.20 0.01
CA TYR A 364 -8.13 -10.07 -0.32
C TYR A 364 -9.55 -10.54 -0.57
N SER A 365 -9.74 -11.64 -1.30
CA SER A 365 -11.08 -12.20 -1.55
C SER A 365 -11.80 -12.55 -0.25
N SER A 366 -11.10 -13.22 0.69
CA SER A 366 -11.66 -13.58 1.99
C SER A 366 -12.03 -12.34 2.82
N ALA A 367 -11.10 -11.40 2.92
CA ALA A 367 -11.29 -10.18 3.71
C ALA A 367 -12.42 -9.30 3.15
N LEU A 368 -12.43 -9.06 1.84
CA LEU A 368 -13.39 -8.16 1.19
C LEU A 368 -14.80 -8.73 1.16
N ARG A 369 -14.97 -10.06 1.07
CA ARG A 369 -16.27 -10.72 1.26
C ARG A 369 -16.90 -10.35 2.62
N GLY A 370 -16.06 -10.12 3.64
CA GLY A 370 -16.49 -9.64 4.95
C GLY A 370 -17.21 -8.28 4.92
N TYR A 371 -17.01 -7.45 3.91
CA TYR A 371 -17.71 -6.18 3.73
C TYR A 371 -18.93 -6.27 2.80
N GLY A 372 -19.31 -7.48 2.37
CA GLY A 372 -20.47 -7.71 1.50
C GLY A 372 -20.23 -7.41 0.02
N VAL A 373 -18.98 -7.27 -0.41
CA VAL A 373 -18.62 -7.21 -1.84
C VAL A 373 -18.33 -8.61 -2.38
N ASP A 374 -18.72 -8.89 -3.62
CA ASP A 374 -18.40 -10.16 -4.28
C ASP A 374 -17.00 -10.09 -4.91
N PRO A 375 -16.00 -10.84 -4.39
CA PRO A 375 -14.64 -10.83 -4.92
C PRO A 375 -14.48 -11.67 -6.20
N SER A 376 -15.57 -12.16 -6.79
CA SER A 376 -15.48 -12.91 -8.04
C SER A 376 -14.78 -12.09 -9.13
N GLY A 377 -13.83 -12.72 -9.83
CA GLY A 377 -13.10 -12.08 -10.93
C GLY A 377 -11.97 -11.12 -10.54
N ILE A 378 -11.70 -10.88 -9.24
CA ILE A 378 -10.52 -10.08 -8.86
C ILE A 378 -9.23 -10.90 -9.01
N ARG A 379 -8.17 -10.23 -9.49
CA ARG A 379 -6.79 -10.71 -9.44
C ARG A 379 -5.93 -9.65 -8.78
N ILE A 380 -5.32 -10.03 -7.67
CA ILE A 380 -4.43 -9.19 -6.87
C ILE A 380 -3.05 -9.81 -6.88
N VAL A 381 -2.10 -9.12 -7.51
CA VAL A 381 -0.69 -9.51 -7.61
C VAL A 381 0.17 -8.71 -6.65
N ASP A 382 -0.21 -7.47 -6.38
CA ASP A 382 0.45 -6.61 -5.40
C ASP A 382 -0.54 -5.76 -4.58
N GLY A 383 -0.06 -5.05 -3.57
CA GLY A 383 -0.89 -4.15 -2.75
C GLY A 383 -0.91 -2.71 -3.25
N SER A 384 0.13 -2.28 -3.94
CA SER A 384 0.30 -0.90 -4.38
C SER A 384 -0.52 -0.57 -5.62
N GLY A 385 -0.82 -1.55 -6.46
CA GLY A 385 -1.42 -1.36 -7.76
C GLY A 385 -0.42 -1.04 -8.87
N GLU A 386 0.88 -1.13 -8.60
CA GLU A 386 1.95 -0.90 -9.58
C GLU A 386 2.02 -2.02 -10.62
N SER A 387 1.64 -3.23 -10.24
CA SER A 387 1.58 -4.37 -11.13
C SER A 387 0.46 -4.17 -12.14
N ALA A 388 0.83 -4.11 -13.42
CA ALA A 388 -0.11 -4.12 -14.55
C ALA A 388 -0.92 -5.44 -14.64
N SER A 389 -0.53 -6.42 -13.83
CA SER A 389 -1.14 -7.74 -13.73
C SER A 389 -2.33 -7.78 -12.74
N ASN A 390 -2.53 -6.73 -11.94
CA ASN A 390 -3.76 -6.59 -11.16
C ASN A 390 -4.97 -6.47 -12.10
N ALA A 391 -6.10 -7.07 -11.70
CA ALA A 391 -7.36 -6.96 -12.43
C ALA A 391 -8.52 -6.83 -11.44
N VAL A 392 -9.16 -5.66 -11.40
CA VAL A 392 -10.33 -5.37 -10.57
C VAL A 392 -11.26 -4.47 -11.36
N SER A 393 -12.55 -4.79 -11.41
CA SER A 393 -13.50 -4.02 -12.21
C SER A 393 -13.87 -2.68 -11.56
N PRO A 394 -14.27 -1.66 -12.34
CA PRO A 394 -14.82 -0.42 -11.79
C PRO A 394 -16.02 -0.66 -10.85
N SER A 395 -16.90 -1.58 -11.21
CA SER A 395 -18.05 -1.97 -10.39
C SER A 395 -17.64 -2.50 -9.02
N PHE A 396 -16.60 -3.35 -8.94
CA PHE A 396 -16.10 -3.85 -7.67
C PHE A 396 -15.64 -2.71 -6.75
N VAL A 397 -14.86 -1.76 -7.29
CA VAL A 397 -14.39 -0.60 -6.51
C VAL A 397 -15.57 0.27 -6.05
N ALA A 398 -16.54 0.54 -6.92
CA ALA A 398 -17.72 1.33 -6.56
C ALA A 398 -18.57 0.64 -5.46
N HIS A 399 -18.70 -0.69 -5.51
CA HIS A 399 -19.39 -1.46 -4.47
C HIS A 399 -18.61 -1.45 -3.15
N LEU A 400 -17.27 -1.54 -3.18
CA LEU A 400 -16.45 -1.39 -1.97
C LEU A 400 -16.60 -0.01 -1.33
N MET A 401 -16.77 1.03 -2.13
CA MET A 401 -16.93 2.38 -1.60
C MET A 401 -18.24 2.57 -0.82
N VAL A 402 -19.25 1.72 -1.00
CA VAL A 402 -20.52 1.81 -0.24
C VAL A 402 -20.29 1.60 1.26
N PRO A 403 -19.77 0.45 1.74
CA PRO A 403 -19.47 0.27 3.16
C PRO A 403 -18.37 1.21 3.65
N VAL A 404 -17.45 1.67 2.78
CA VAL A 404 -16.49 2.73 3.13
C VAL A 404 -17.22 4.01 3.53
N THR A 405 -18.17 4.49 2.72
CA THR A 405 -18.91 5.72 3.03
C THR A 405 -19.76 5.64 4.29
N ARG A 406 -20.21 4.42 4.66
CA ARG A 406 -20.98 4.15 5.88
C ARG A 406 -20.09 3.97 7.12
N GLY A 407 -18.79 3.77 6.90
CA GLY A 407 -17.83 3.49 7.96
C GLY A 407 -17.92 2.06 8.50
N ASP A 408 -18.52 1.14 7.75
CA ASP A 408 -18.82 -0.21 8.20
C ASP A 408 -17.54 -0.94 8.63
N LYS A 409 -17.60 -1.63 9.78
CA LYS A 409 -16.53 -2.50 10.29
C LYS A 409 -15.14 -1.83 10.30
N GLY A 410 -15.08 -0.53 10.60
CA GLY A 410 -13.83 0.24 10.71
C GLY A 410 -13.37 0.93 9.42
N LEU A 411 -14.08 0.77 8.30
CA LEU A 411 -13.77 1.42 7.03
C LEU A 411 -13.89 2.95 7.05
N GLY A 412 -14.46 3.53 8.12
CA GLY A 412 -14.44 4.97 8.35
C GLY A 412 -13.01 5.54 8.36
N THR A 413 -12.03 4.73 8.76
CA THR A 413 -10.60 5.04 8.68
C THR A 413 -10.18 5.37 7.25
N LEU A 414 -10.62 4.59 6.26
CA LEU A 414 -10.32 4.84 4.85
C LEU A 414 -11.13 6.04 4.33
N ALA A 415 -12.41 6.13 4.68
CA ALA A 415 -13.29 7.21 4.20
C ALA A 415 -12.77 8.61 4.55
N GLN A 416 -12.19 8.76 5.75
CA GLN A 416 -11.68 10.03 6.29
C GLN A 416 -10.39 10.51 5.63
N VAL A 417 -9.60 9.60 5.06
CA VAL A 417 -8.25 9.92 4.54
C VAL A 417 -8.18 9.95 3.01
N LEU A 418 -9.28 9.64 2.31
CA LEU A 418 -9.33 9.76 0.85
C LEU A 418 -9.00 11.20 0.42
N PRO A 419 -8.14 11.40 -0.60
CA PRO A 419 -7.91 12.71 -1.19
C PRO A 419 -9.23 13.38 -1.61
N VAL A 420 -9.31 14.68 -1.38
CA VAL A 420 -10.50 15.49 -1.72
C VAL A 420 -10.17 16.40 -2.89
N ALA A 421 -11.03 16.38 -3.91
CA ALA A 421 -10.89 17.18 -5.13
C ALA A 421 -10.57 18.64 -4.83
N GLY A 422 -9.40 19.10 -5.28
CA GLY A 422 -8.96 20.47 -5.11
C GLY A 422 -8.51 20.86 -3.70
N VAL A 423 -8.49 19.93 -2.75
CA VAL A 423 -8.26 20.25 -1.33
C VAL A 423 -7.04 19.50 -0.78
N SER A 424 -6.94 18.19 -0.98
CA SER A 424 -5.95 17.38 -0.29
C SER A 424 -5.36 16.25 -1.14
N GLY A 425 -4.21 15.73 -0.70
CA GLY A 425 -3.52 14.60 -1.30
C GLY A 425 -3.25 14.78 -2.80
N THR A 426 -3.28 13.66 -3.52
CA THR A 426 -3.06 13.62 -4.99
C THR A 426 -4.15 14.33 -5.82
N LEU A 427 -5.22 14.84 -5.19
CA LEU A 427 -6.26 15.62 -5.85
C LEU A 427 -6.18 17.13 -5.58
N SER A 428 -5.25 17.59 -4.74
CA SER A 428 -5.15 18.99 -4.30
C SER A 428 -5.07 20.01 -5.44
N SER A 429 -4.37 19.69 -6.53
CA SER A 429 -4.22 20.53 -7.72
C SER A 429 -5.17 20.19 -8.87
N ARG A 430 -6.06 19.20 -8.71
CA ARG A 430 -7.01 18.74 -9.74
C ARG A 430 -8.36 19.46 -9.65
N PHE A 431 -9.25 19.16 -10.62
CA PHE A 431 -10.58 19.77 -10.73
C PHE A 431 -10.51 21.29 -10.86
N THR A 432 -9.84 21.78 -11.89
CA THR A 432 -9.72 23.22 -12.20
C THR A 432 -10.67 23.64 -13.33
N GLY A 433 -10.75 24.94 -13.62
CA GLY A 433 -11.59 25.48 -14.69
C GLY A 433 -13.06 25.07 -14.55
N ALA A 434 -13.67 24.57 -15.63
CA ALA A 434 -15.06 24.11 -15.62
C ALA A 434 -15.33 22.95 -14.64
N ASN A 435 -14.30 22.17 -14.27
CA ASN A 435 -14.43 21.05 -13.34
C ASN A 435 -14.38 21.50 -11.87
N ALA A 436 -14.07 22.78 -11.61
CA ALA A 436 -13.98 23.34 -10.26
C ALA A 436 -15.28 23.22 -9.44
N VAL A 437 -16.42 23.05 -10.12
CA VAL A 437 -17.72 22.81 -9.48
C VAL A 437 -17.76 21.59 -8.56
N ALA A 438 -16.87 20.60 -8.78
CA ALA A 438 -16.81 19.36 -8.01
C ALA A 438 -15.72 19.39 -6.90
N ARG A 439 -15.01 20.51 -6.74
CA ARG A 439 -14.00 20.67 -5.68
C ARG A 439 -14.66 20.56 -4.30
N GLY A 440 -14.02 19.85 -3.37
CA GLY A 440 -14.55 19.58 -2.05
C GLY A 440 -15.70 18.56 -2.00
N LYS A 441 -16.09 17.98 -3.14
CA LYS A 441 -17.25 17.07 -3.25
C LYS A 441 -16.90 15.66 -3.72
N VAL A 442 -15.71 15.49 -4.30
CA VAL A 442 -15.20 14.18 -4.74
C VAL A 442 -14.12 13.74 -3.77
N HIS A 443 -14.33 12.58 -3.15
CA HIS A 443 -13.41 11.93 -2.23
C HIS A 443 -12.93 10.64 -2.89
N ALA A 444 -11.71 10.63 -3.42
CA ALA A 444 -11.29 9.56 -4.31
C ALA A 444 -9.80 9.29 -4.27
N LYS A 445 -9.44 8.02 -4.49
CA LYS A 445 -8.08 7.60 -4.72
C LYS A 445 -7.75 7.68 -6.21
N THR A 446 -6.64 8.32 -6.53
CA THR A 446 -6.05 8.29 -7.88
C THR A 446 -5.22 7.02 -8.09
N GLY A 447 -5.15 6.53 -9.33
CA GLY A 447 -4.19 5.53 -9.74
C GLY A 447 -3.56 5.87 -11.09
N TRP A 448 -2.30 5.46 -11.25
CA TRP A 448 -1.56 5.61 -12.50
C TRP A 448 -0.47 4.55 -12.57
N ILE A 449 -0.37 3.95 -13.74
CA ILE A 449 0.78 3.22 -14.29
C ILE A 449 0.79 3.51 -15.80
N ASP A 450 1.83 3.10 -16.52
CA ASP A 450 1.97 3.40 -17.96
C ASP A 450 0.75 2.98 -18.80
N SER A 451 0.07 1.90 -18.42
CA SER A 451 -1.07 1.35 -19.15
C SER A 451 -2.44 1.85 -18.68
N ALA A 452 -2.53 2.62 -17.58
CA ALA A 452 -3.82 3.04 -17.03
C ALA A 452 -3.76 4.29 -16.15
N ASN A 453 -4.81 5.10 -16.24
CA ASN A 453 -5.09 6.19 -15.30
C ASN A 453 -6.48 5.95 -14.70
N THR A 454 -6.57 5.98 -13.37
CA THR A 454 -7.79 5.58 -12.67
C THR A 454 -8.17 6.57 -11.57
N LEU A 455 -9.46 6.62 -11.27
CA LEU A 455 -10.02 7.38 -10.16
C LEU A 455 -11.21 6.61 -9.58
N GLY A 456 -11.18 6.31 -8.29
CA GLY A 456 -12.26 5.58 -7.61
C GLY A 456 -12.53 6.12 -6.22
N GLY A 457 -13.81 6.21 -5.84
CA GLY A 457 -14.21 6.85 -4.60
C GLY A 457 -15.71 7.12 -4.48
N TYR A 458 -16.05 8.18 -3.77
CA TYR A 458 -17.42 8.65 -3.62
C TYR A 458 -17.57 10.15 -3.91
N ILE A 459 -18.79 10.55 -4.21
CA ILE A 459 -19.17 11.91 -4.58
C ILE A 459 -20.38 12.33 -3.75
N ASP A 460 -20.26 13.49 -3.11
CA ASP A 460 -21.40 14.23 -2.57
C ASP A 460 -21.99 15.08 -3.70
N ALA A 461 -22.98 14.55 -4.42
CA ALA A 461 -23.50 15.16 -5.64
C ALA A 461 -24.24 16.48 -5.37
N ALA A 462 -24.43 17.27 -6.44
CA ALA A 462 -25.04 18.60 -6.36
C ALA A 462 -26.49 18.56 -5.83
N ASP A 463 -27.22 17.48 -6.09
CA ASP A 463 -28.60 17.27 -5.62
C ASP A 463 -28.69 16.64 -4.23
N GLY A 464 -27.55 16.44 -3.55
CA GLY A 464 -27.46 15.79 -2.24
C GLY A 464 -27.35 14.26 -2.29
N THR A 465 -27.43 13.64 -3.47
CA THR A 465 -27.25 12.19 -3.60
C THR A 465 -25.79 11.80 -3.31
N LYS A 466 -25.60 10.78 -2.46
CA LYS A 466 -24.28 10.18 -2.28
C LYS A 466 -24.06 9.09 -3.33
N LEU A 467 -23.05 9.27 -4.17
CA LEU A 467 -22.69 8.35 -5.25
C LEU A 467 -21.37 7.66 -4.94
N THR A 468 -21.22 6.40 -5.35
CA THR A 468 -19.91 5.73 -5.42
C THR A 468 -19.57 5.42 -6.86
N PHE A 469 -18.28 5.44 -7.19
CA PHE A 469 -17.83 5.32 -8.57
C PHE A 469 -16.43 4.75 -8.69
N ALA A 470 -16.12 4.29 -9.90
CA ALA A 470 -14.76 4.15 -10.38
C ALA A 470 -14.69 4.37 -11.89
N PHE A 471 -13.62 5.00 -12.34
CA PHE A 471 -13.37 5.38 -13.73
C PHE A 471 -11.94 5.05 -14.12
N TYR A 472 -11.78 4.26 -15.17
CA TYR A 472 -10.50 3.84 -15.70
C TYR A 472 -10.36 4.33 -17.15
N ALA A 473 -9.28 5.07 -17.39
CA ALA A 473 -8.83 5.46 -18.72
C ALA A 473 -7.66 4.56 -19.11
N ILE A 474 -7.95 3.51 -19.86
CA ILE A 474 -6.97 2.49 -20.24
C ILE A 474 -6.26 2.86 -21.55
N GLY A 475 -4.94 2.72 -21.56
CA GLY A 475 -4.10 3.00 -22.74
C GLY A 475 -4.01 4.48 -23.12
N SER A 476 -4.47 5.39 -22.25
CA SER A 476 -4.41 6.83 -22.50
C SER A 476 -3.19 7.48 -21.83
N PRO A 477 -2.47 8.38 -22.51
CA PRO A 477 -1.42 9.19 -21.89
C PRO A 477 -1.97 9.99 -20.71
N ARG A 478 -1.22 10.01 -19.60
CA ARG A 478 -1.62 10.69 -18.36
C ARG A 478 -2.07 12.14 -18.57
N ALA A 479 -1.36 12.90 -19.41
CA ALA A 479 -1.69 14.29 -19.70
C ALA A 479 -3.08 14.49 -20.32
N ALA A 480 -3.57 13.51 -21.09
CA ALA A 480 -4.92 13.53 -21.67
C ALA A 480 -5.96 12.91 -20.72
N ALA A 481 -5.57 11.85 -19.99
CA ALA A 481 -6.47 11.11 -19.11
C ALA A 481 -6.93 11.90 -17.89
N LEU A 482 -6.03 12.63 -17.22
CA LEU A 482 -6.39 13.36 -15.99
C LEU A 482 -7.51 14.39 -16.18
N PRO A 483 -7.45 15.33 -17.14
CA PRO A 483 -8.53 16.29 -17.34
C PRO A 483 -9.83 15.63 -17.82
N ALA A 484 -9.76 14.53 -18.58
CA ALA A 484 -10.94 13.80 -19.03
C ALA A 484 -11.63 13.06 -17.87
N LEU A 485 -10.86 12.42 -16.99
CA LEU A 485 -11.36 11.82 -15.74
C LEU A 485 -11.99 12.87 -14.83
N ASP A 486 -11.37 14.04 -14.69
CA ASP A 486 -11.96 15.16 -13.92
C ASP A 486 -13.29 15.61 -14.53
N ALA A 487 -13.37 15.69 -15.87
CA ALA A 487 -14.56 16.14 -16.58
C ALA A 487 -15.74 15.18 -16.44
N VAL A 488 -15.54 13.87 -16.65
CA VAL A 488 -16.61 12.88 -16.46
C VAL A 488 -17.05 12.82 -14.99
N THR A 489 -16.12 12.94 -14.04
CA THR A 489 -16.45 12.97 -12.61
C THR A 489 -17.25 14.22 -12.23
N ALA A 490 -16.86 15.40 -12.75
CA ALA A 490 -17.61 16.64 -12.53
C ALA A 490 -19.00 16.61 -13.19
N ALA A 491 -19.15 15.93 -14.33
CA ALA A 491 -20.44 15.72 -14.96
C ALA A 491 -21.35 14.82 -14.11
N VAL A 492 -20.81 13.72 -13.55
CA VAL A 492 -21.53 12.85 -12.61
C VAL A 492 -21.95 13.61 -11.35
N TYR A 493 -21.07 14.44 -10.78
CA TYR A 493 -21.41 15.34 -9.67
C TYR A 493 -22.61 16.24 -9.98
N ARG A 494 -22.68 16.82 -11.20
CA ARG A 494 -23.81 17.67 -11.62
C ARG A 494 -25.10 16.87 -11.82
N CYS A 495 -25.00 15.67 -12.37
CA CYS A 495 -26.18 14.83 -12.63
C CYS A 495 -26.82 14.26 -11.36
N GLY A 496 -26.01 13.93 -10.36
CA GLY A 496 -26.49 13.33 -9.11
C GLY A 496 -27.32 12.06 -9.33
N GLY A 497 -28.42 11.92 -8.58
CA GLY A 497 -29.35 10.80 -8.69
C GLY A 497 -30.15 10.80 -10.01
N SER A 498 -30.14 11.89 -10.76
CA SER A 498 -30.78 11.98 -12.09
C SER A 498 -29.91 11.44 -13.23
N LEU A 499 -28.70 10.94 -12.92
CA LEU A 499 -27.79 10.33 -13.89
C LEU A 499 -28.42 9.12 -14.58
N THR A 500 -28.48 9.12 -15.90
CA THR A 500 -28.95 7.99 -16.71
C THR A 500 -27.80 7.30 -17.44
N GLY A 501 -27.89 5.98 -17.56
CA GLY A 501 -26.83 5.09 -18.06
C GLY A 501 -26.76 4.98 -19.58
N SER A 502 -27.17 6.02 -20.32
CA SER A 502 -27.14 6.00 -21.79
C SER A 502 -25.73 6.07 -22.40
#